data_AF-A0A2P6ASC3-F1
#
_entry.id   AF-A0A2P6ASC3-F1
#
_cell.length_a   1.000
_cell.length_b   1.000
_cell.length_c   1.000
_cell.angle_alpha   90.00
_cell.angle_beta   90.00
_cell.angle_gamma   90.00
#
_symmetry.space_group_name_H-M   'P 1'
#
loop_
_entity.id
_entity.type
_entity.pdbx_description
1 polymer ?
#
loop_
_entity_poly.entity_id
_entity_poly.type
_entity_poly.pdbx_seq_one_letter_code
_entity_poly.pdbx_strand_id
1 'polypeptide(L)'
;MRVLFVCLGNICRSPTAEGVFRRKAEQAGWGGMLQADSAGTAAWHTGKAPDARSQQHARVRGYDLSALRARQATWRDFADFDHVLAMDADNLAALHGLRDEARRRLGREPDATLGLLL
;
A
#
# COMPACT_ATOMS: atom_id res chain seq x y z
N MET A 1 10.07 9.85 3.69
CA MET A 1 9.32 8.78 4.37
C MET A 1 8.45 8.06 3.36
N ARG A 2 8.48 6.72 3.35
CA ARG A 2 7.83 5.82 2.40
C ARG A 2 6.74 5.02 3.10
N VAL A 3 5.51 5.12 2.59
CA VAL A 3 4.33 4.45 3.16
C VAL A 3 3.73 3.48 2.15
N LEU A 4 3.55 2.22 2.54
CA LEU A 4 2.90 1.19 1.74
C LEU A 4 1.51 0.89 2.29
N PHE A 5 0.49 0.98 1.44
CA PHE A 5 -0.87 0.59 1.78
C PHE A 5 -1.18 -0.80 1.21
N VAL A 6 -1.72 -1.71 2.03
CA VAL A 6 -1.91 -3.12 1.61
C VAL A 6 -3.33 -3.56 1.83
N CYS A 7 -3.97 -4.04 0.75
CA CYS A 7 -5.26 -4.75 0.84
C CYS A 7 -5.13 -6.18 0.31
N LEU A 8 -6.24 -6.90 0.10
CA LEU A 8 -6.20 -8.23 -0.50
C LEU A 8 -5.72 -8.22 -1.97
N GLY A 9 -6.44 -7.51 -2.84
CA GLY A 9 -6.27 -7.62 -4.30
C GLY A 9 -5.60 -6.43 -4.98
N ASN A 10 -5.27 -5.37 -4.24
CA ASN A 10 -4.68 -4.12 -4.75
C ASN A 10 -5.42 -3.46 -5.93
N ILE A 11 -6.76 -3.54 -5.92
CA ILE A 11 -7.59 -2.91 -6.97
C ILE A 11 -8.66 -1.97 -6.43
N CYS A 12 -8.87 -1.87 -5.12
CA CYS A 12 -9.92 -1.01 -4.58
C CYS A 12 -9.43 -0.18 -3.39
N ARG A 13 -9.33 -0.81 -2.21
CA ARG A 13 -8.99 -0.12 -0.95
C ARG A 13 -7.59 0.48 -0.95
N SER A 14 -6.53 -0.32 -1.19
CA SER A 14 -5.16 0.19 -1.11
C SER A 14 -4.78 1.18 -2.21
N PRO A 15 -5.20 1.05 -3.49
CA PRO A 15 -4.98 2.11 -4.47
C PRO A 15 -5.71 3.41 -4.12
N THR A 16 -6.93 3.31 -3.54
CA THR A 16 -7.65 4.50 -3.07
C THR A 16 -6.87 5.21 -1.96
N ALA A 17 -6.36 4.46 -0.98
CA ALA A 17 -5.56 5.02 0.10
C ALA A 17 -4.28 5.71 -0.40
N GLU A 18 -3.57 5.09 -1.35
CA GLU A 18 -2.41 5.69 -2.01
C GLU A 18 -2.76 7.02 -2.70
N GLY A 19 -3.80 7.05 -3.51
CA GLY A 19 -4.24 8.26 -4.22
C GLY A 19 -4.65 9.38 -3.26
N VAL A 20 -5.40 9.04 -2.20
CA VAL A 20 -5.82 10.00 -1.17
C VAL A 20 -4.61 10.54 -0.40
N PHE A 21 -3.69 9.66 -0.01
CA PHE A 21 -2.49 10.03 0.74
C PHE A 21 -1.59 10.97 -0.06
N ARG A 22 -1.28 10.62 -1.32
CA ARG A 22 -0.47 11.47 -2.22
C ARG A 22 -1.07 12.86 -2.35
N ARG A 23 -2.38 12.94 -2.62
CA ARG A 23 -3.07 14.22 -2.79
C ARG A 23 -3.08 15.06 -1.51
N LYS A 24 -3.30 14.44 -0.35
CA LYS A 24 -3.24 15.13 0.95
C LYS A 24 -1.83 15.61 1.29
N ALA A 25 -0.80 14.81 0.99
CA ALA A 25 0.59 15.19 1.18
C ALA A 25 0.96 16.40 0.31
N GLU A 26 0.55 16.42 -0.96
CA GLU A 26 0.72 17.59 -1.83
C GLU A 26 0.06 18.84 -1.25
N GLN A 27 -1.22 18.74 -0.84
CA GLN A 27 -1.97 19.85 -0.27
C GLN A 27 -1.37 20.41 1.03
N ALA A 28 -0.73 19.54 1.82
CA ALA A 28 -0.02 19.92 3.03
C ALA A 28 1.41 20.46 2.77
N GLY A 29 1.85 20.52 1.51
CA GLY A 29 3.20 20.95 1.13
C GLY A 29 4.29 19.89 1.34
N TRP A 30 3.93 18.62 1.53
CA TRP A 30 4.86 17.52 1.86
C TRP A 30 5.13 16.58 0.68
N GLY A 31 4.66 16.90 -0.52
CA GLY A 31 4.73 16.02 -1.70
C GLY A 31 6.15 15.58 -2.09
N GLY A 32 7.18 16.36 -1.77
CA GLY A 32 8.58 15.98 -1.99
C GLY A 32 9.21 15.12 -0.87
N MET A 33 8.56 15.03 0.29
CA MET A 33 9.09 14.33 1.48
C MET A 33 8.40 12.99 1.72
N LEU A 34 7.16 12.85 1.26
CA LEU A 34 6.35 11.66 1.39
C LEU A 34 6.22 10.92 0.07
N GLN A 35 6.52 9.63 0.10
CA GLN A 35 6.30 8.71 -0.99
C GLN A 35 5.27 7.67 -0.55
N ALA A 36 4.39 7.29 -1.47
CA ALA A 36 3.41 6.25 -1.22
C ALA A 36 3.34 5.27 -2.38
N ASP A 37 3.02 4.04 -2.04
CA ASP A 37 2.72 2.95 -2.97
C ASP A 37 1.60 2.09 -2.37
N SER A 38 1.04 1.17 -3.16
CA SER A 38 0.08 0.19 -2.69
C SER A 38 0.34 -1.20 -3.23
N ALA A 39 -0.06 -2.21 -2.45
CA ALA A 39 0.10 -3.61 -2.80
C ALA A 39 -1.07 -4.47 -2.32
N GLY A 40 -1.03 -5.74 -2.74
CA GLY A 40 -2.02 -6.77 -2.45
C GLY A 40 -1.37 -7.96 -1.76
N THR A 41 -2.01 -8.55 -0.76
CA THR A 41 -1.52 -9.82 -0.19
C THR A 41 -1.64 -10.98 -1.18
N ALA A 42 -2.62 -10.92 -2.09
CA ALA A 42 -2.78 -11.85 -3.20
C ALA A 42 -2.32 -11.26 -4.54
N ALA A 43 -1.85 -12.12 -5.45
CA ALA A 43 -1.31 -11.73 -6.75
C ALA A 43 -2.34 -11.74 -7.91
N TRP A 44 -3.63 -11.95 -7.63
CA TRP A 44 -4.68 -12.21 -8.65
C TRP A 44 -4.86 -11.10 -9.69
N HIS A 45 -4.47 -9.87 -9.35
CA HIS A 45 -4.66 -8.70 -10.19
C HIS A 45 -3.37 -8.04 -10.64
N THR A 46 -2.21 -8.66 -10.43
CA THR A 46 -0.90 -8.05 -10.78
C THR A 46 -0.91 -7.47 -12.21
N GLY A 47 -0.48 -6.21 -12.34
CA GLY A 47 -0.44 -5.46 -13.59
C GLY A 47 -1.77 -4.84 -14.02
N LYS A 48 -2.89 -5.13 -13.36
CA LYS A 48 -4.20 -4.54 -13.69
C LYS A 48 -4.33 -3.15 -13.07
N ALA A 49 -5.10 -2.29 -13.72
CA ALA A 49 -5.53 -1.02 -13.13
C ALA A 49 -6.51 -1.28 -11.96
N PRO A 50 -6.71 -0.29 -11.05
CA PRO A 50 -7.75 -0.36 -10.04
C PRO A 50 -9.13 -0.64 -10.62
N ASP A 51 -10.02 -1.24 -9.83
CA ASP A 51 -11.42 -1.51 -10.17
C ASP A 51 -12.11 -0.23 -10.66
N ALA A 52 -12.84 -0.34 -11.78
CA ALA A 52 -13.45 0.80 -12.44
C ALA A 52 -14.41 1.58 -11.53
N ARG A 53 -15.12 0.92 -10.61
CA ARG A 53 -16.03 1.57 -9.65
C ARG A 53 -15.24 2.35 -8.61
N SER A 54 -14.13 1.79 -8.13
CA SER A 54 -13.21 2.49 -7.22
C SER A 54 -12.63 3.75 -7.88
N GLN A 55 -12.18 3.64 -9.14
CA GLN A 55 -11.74 4.80 -9.93
C GLN A 55 -12.84 5.86 -10.08
N GLN A 56 -14.07 5.44 -10.42
CA GLN A 56 -15.21 6.35 -10.56
C GLN A 56 -15.49 7.12 -9.26
N HIS A 57 -15.57 6.42 -8.13
CA HIS A 57 -15.82 7.05 -6.83
C HIS A 57 -14.66 7.95 -6.37
N ALA A 58 -13.42 7.59 -6.66
CA ALA A 58 -12.24 8.40 -6.37
C ALA A 58 -12.23 9.69 -7.20
N ARG A 59 -12.55 9.59 -8.50
CA ARG A 59 -12.59 10.73 -9.42
C ARG A 59 -13.64 11.76 -9.02
N VAL A 60 -14.82 11.33 -8.59
CA VAL A 60 -15.88 12.22 -8.06
C VAL A 60 -15.38 13.05 -6.85
N ARG A 61 -14.37 12.55 -6.13
CA ARG A 61 -13.75 13.21 -4.97
C ARG A 61 -12.43 13.91 -5.29
N GLY A 62 -12.04 13.98 -6.57
CA GLY A 62 -10.83 14.66 -7.02
C GLY A 62 -9.54 13.84 -6.90
N TYR A 63 -9.62 12.51 -6.81
CA TYR A 63 -8.45 11.63 -6.81
C TYR A 63 -8.37 10.83 -8.12
N ASP A 64 -7.20 10.83 -8.76
CA ASP A 64 -6.93 10.01 -9.94
C ASP A 64 -6.14 8.75 -9.56
N LEU A 65 -6.72 7.58 -9.86
CA LEU A 65 -6.12 6.27 -9.61
C LEU A 65 -5.69 5.56 -10.90
N SER A 66 -5.90 6.18 -12.07
CA SER A 66 -5.81 5.52 -13.38
C SER A 66 -4.39 5.06 -13.75
N ALA A 67 -3.37 5.72 -13.20
CA ALA A 67 -1.96 5.38 -13.40
C ALA A 67 -1.51 4.21 -12.50
N LEU A 68 -2.23 3.89 -11.43
CA LEU A 68 -1.83 2.86 -10.47
C LEU A 68 -1.95 1.47 -11.08
N ARG A 69 -1.07 0.56 -10.67
CA ARG A 69 -1.06 -0.82 -11.14
C ARG A 69 -0.94 -1.76 -9.96
N ALA A 70 -1.82 -2.75 -9.94
CA ALA A 70 -1.84 -3.74 -8.89
C ALA A 70 -0.52 -4.52 -8.86
N ARG A 71 0.02 -4.76 -7.68
CA ARG A 71 1.18 -5.63 -7.44
C ARG A 71 1.00 -6.42 -6.15
N GLN A 72 1.77 -7.50 -6.02
CA GLN A 72 1.80 -8.26 -4.78
C GLN A 72 2.76 -7.61 -3.76
N ALA A 73 2.38 -7.65 -2.49
CA ALA A 73 3.26 -7.36 -1.37
C ALA A 73 4.27 -8.49 -1.20
N THR A 74 5.50 -8.15 -0.83
CA THR A 74 6.61 -9.09 -0.67
C THR A 74 7.38 -8.77 0.60
N TRP A 75 8.24 -9.71 1.04
CA TRP A 75 9.11 -9.46 2.19
C TRP A 75 10.03 -8.24 1.99
N ARG A 76 10.38 -7.89 0.75
CA ARG A 76 11.26 -6.74 0.43
C ARG A 76 10.61 -5.41 0.78
N ASP A 77 9.27 -5.34 0.76
CA ASP A 77 8.56 -4.12 1.15
C ASP A 77 8.87 -3.70 2.60
N PHE A 78 9.25 -4.64 3.48
CA PHE A 78 9.67 -4.32 4.84
C PHE A 78 11.09 -3.75 4.95
N ALA A 79 11.88 -3.81 3.87
CA ALA A 79 13.17 -3.10 3.75
C ALA A 79 13.01 -1.77 2.99
N ASP A 80 12.04 -1.71 2.08
CA ASP A 80 11.84 -0.57 1.18
C ASP A 80 10.88 0.50 1.73
N PHE A 81 10.13 0.24 2.80
CA PHE A 81 9.16 1.18 3.35
C PHE A 81 9.39 1.44 4.84
N ASP A 82 9.06 2.66 5.27
CA ASP A 82 9.12 3.04 6.69
C ASP A 82 7.84 2.60 7.42
N HIS A 83 6.71 2.58 6.70
CA HIS A 83 5.42 2.13 7.19
C HIS A 83 4.76 1.17 6.21
N VAL A 84 4.22 0.05 6.73
CA VAL A 84 3.38 -0.89 5.99
C VAL A 84 2.04 -0.98 6.70
N LEU A 85 0.97 -0.52 6.03
CA LEU A 85 -0.34 -0.30 6.62
C LEU A 85 -1.38 -1.24 5.99
N ALA A 86 -1.92 -2.14 6.80
CA ALA A 86 -2.94 -3.10 6.40
C ALA A 86 -4.33 -2.46 6.39
N MET A 87 -5.17 -2.80 5.41
CA MET A 87 -6.54 -2.27 5.27
C MET A 87 -7.60 -3.04 6.06
N ASP A 88 -7.26 -4.21 6.59
CA ASP A 88 -8.10 -5.03 7.47
C ASP A 88 -7.22 -6.01 8.27
N ALA A 89 -7.85 -6.73 9.20
CA ALA A 89 -7.17 -7.69 10.08
C ALA A 89 -6.58 -8.89 9.32
N ASP A 90 -7.22 -9.36 8.25
CA ASP A 90 -6.73 -10.47 7.44
C ASP A 90 -5.46 -10.06 6.68
N ASN A 91 -5.42 -8.83 6.18
CA ASN A 91 -4.26 -8.25 5.53
C ASN A 91 -3.11 -8.08 6.53
N LEU A 92 -3.42 -7.67 7.76
CA LEU A 92 -2.43 -7.57 8.82
C LEU A 92 -1.82 -8.94 9.15
N ALA A 93 -2.65 -9.97 9.31
CA ALA A 93 -2.20 -11.34 9.56
C ALA A 93 -1.27 -11.85 8.45
N ALA A 94 -1.63 -11.64 7.18
CA ALA A 94 -0.77 -11.99 6.05
C ALA A 94 0.57 -11.21 6.06
N LEU A 95 0.54 -9.92 6.42
CA LEU A 95 1.73 -9.08 6.50
C LEU A 95 2.66 -9.48 7.66
N HIS A 96 2.14 -10.01 8.77
CA HIS A 96 3.00 -10.60 9.80
C HIS A 96 3.84 -11.75 9.25
N GLY A 97 3.25 -12.62 8.42
CA GLY A 97 3.99 -13.69 7.75
C GLY A 97 5.11 -13.17 6.84
N LEU A 98 4.84 -12.12 6.06
CA LEU A 98 5.86 -11.46 5.21
C LEU A 98 6.94 -10.75 6.04
N ARG A 99 6.58 -10.15 7.18
CA ARG A 99 7.54 -9.52 8.10
C ARG A 99 8.47 -10.55 8.73
N ASP A 100 7.95 -11.71 9.12
CA ASP A 100 8.76 -12.81 9.64
C ASP A 100 9.71 -13.38 8.57
N GLU A 101 9.26 -13.46 7.32
CA GLU A 101 10.14 -13.79 6.19
C GLU A 101 11.23 -12.74 6.00
N ALA A 102 10.87 -11.45 6.05
CA ALA A 102 11.83 -10.36 5.95
C ALA A 102 12.89 -10.44 7.05
N ARG A 103 12.49 -10.69 8.31
CA ARG A 103 13.41 -10.90 9.44
C ARG A 103 14.42 -12.01 9.15
N ARG A 104 13.95 -13.18 8.68
CA ARG A 104 14.82 -14.31 8.34
C ARG A 104 15.78 -13.99 7.21
N ARG A 105 15.32 -13.31 6.16
CA ARG A 105 16.14 -12.99 4.97
C ARG A 105 17.12 -11.84 5.20
N LEU A 106 16.76 -10.86 6.03
CA LEU A 106 17.62 -9.72 6.36
C LEU A 106 18.61 -10.05 7.49
N GLY A 107 18.35 -11.09 8.29
CA GLY A 107 19.16 -11.43 9.46
C GLY A 107 19.03 -10.42 10.62
N ARG A 108 18.00 -9.56 10.58
CA ARG A 108 17.71 -8.53 11.58
C ARG A 108 16.22 -8.16 11.56
N GLU A 109 15.74 -7.44 12.57
CA GLU A 109 14.40 -6.85 12.52
C GLU A 109 14.30 -5.86 11.35
N PRO A 110 13.21 -5.90 10.56
CA PRO A 110 12.91 -4.87 9.59
C PRO A 110 12.55 -3.56 10.29
N ASP A 111 13.06 -2.44 9.76
CA ASP A 111 12.86 -1.10 10.32
C ASP A 111 11.41 -0.60 10.09
N ALA A 112 10.72 -1.18 9.11
CA ALA A 112 9.35 -0.84 8.77
C ALA A 112 8.38 -1.07 9.95
N THR A 113 7.60 -0.02 10.27
CA THR A 113 6.49 -0.14 11.21
C THR A 113 5.28 -0.76 10.52
N LEU A 114 4.84 -1.92 11.01
CA LEU A 114 3.62 -2.59 10.57
C LEU A 114 2.42 -2.11 11.41
N GLY A 115 1.34 -1.70 10.76
CA GLY A 115 0.12 -1.23 11.43
C GLY A 115 -1.18 -1.58 10.71
N LEU A 116 -2.30 -1.49 11.43
CA LEU A 116 -3.66 -1.59 10.90
C LEU A 116 -4.20 -0.19 10.67
N LEU A 117 -4.75 0.06 9.48
CA LEU A 117 -5.47 1.29 9.17
C LEU A 117 -6.94 1.13 9.57
N LEU A 118 -7.34 1.83 10.63
CA LEU A 118 -8.70 1.85 11.17
C LEU A 118 -9.59 2.87 10.47
#